data_AF-A0A7L5A2Q7-F1
#
_entry.id   AF-A0A7L5A2Q7-F1
#
_cell.length_a   1.000
_cell.length_b   1.000
_cell.length_c   1.000
_cell.angle_alpha   90.00
_cell.angle_beta   90.00
_cell.angle_gamma   90.00
#
_symmetry.space_group_name_H-M   'P 1'
#
loop_
_entity.id
_entity.type
_entity.pdbx_description
1 polymer ?
#
loop_
_entity_poly.entity_id
_entity_poly.type
_entity_poly.pdbx_seq_one_letter_code
_entity_poly.pdbx_strand_id
1 'polypeptide(L)'
;MLCLVWPLAVPAVAQSAEAGGAAEVPELRAAVRHVTSRYLEALGGEALLYNGPEYINYDNSQTEGHQFFVSDQETLGTVDYDGFAFPNVPLLYDLNRDVLVARNKTSPAQLQLVSEWVHAFELHGHRFVRLVATGQATAPPVTGFYDVVAGQPTAAVHVLVKRTKELQNVAGKGVLKVFVPQDRYYVFSQGRYHAVAGKSSVLAAFPDRQKDLRKYAKTQHLKFGREQREKSIVLLASYYASPAPAAAN
;
A
#
# COMPACT_ATOMS: atom_id res chain seq x y z
N MET A 1 -25.37 84.17 -0.78
CA MET A 1 -26.57 83.50 -0.25
C MET A 1 -26.29 82.01 -0.17
N LEU A 2 -26.44 81.47 1.04
CA LEU A 2 -26.46 80.08 1.52
C LEU A 2 -26.22 78.93 0.52
N CYS A 3 -25.33 78.01 0.88
CA CYS A 3 -25.71 76.75 1.55
C CYS A 3 -24.46 75.89 1.88
N LEU A 4 -24.30 75.58 3.17
CA LEU A 4 -23.46 74.50 3.69
C LEU A 4 -24.06 73.15 3.30
N VAL A 5 -23.24 72.17 2.90
CA VAL A 5 -23.51 70.75 3.20
C VAL A 5 -22.20 70.00 3.48
N TRP A 6 -22.22 69.32 4.63
CA TRP A 6 -21.23 68.46 5.28
C TRP A 6 -20.76 67.28 4.41
N PRO A 7 -19.49 66.82 4.49
CA PRO A 7 -19.11 65.52 3.96
C PRO A 7 -19.57 64.39 4.91
N LEU A 8 -20.40 63.49 4.40
CA LEU A 8 -20.74 62.20 5.02
C LEU A 8 -19.54 61.26 4.91
N ALA A 9 -19.04 60.83 6.07
CA ALA A 9 -18.10 59.72 6.17
C ALA A 9 -18.80 58.40 5.83
N VAL A 10 -18.30 57.71 4.80
CA VAL A 10 -18.72 56.35 4.44
C VAL A 10 -17.89 55.38 5.28
N PRO A 11 -18.47 54.51 6.12
CA PRO A 11 -17.69 53.44 6.73
C PRO A 11 -17.44 52.37 5.67
N ALA A 12 -16.15 52.06 5.46
CA ALA A 12 -15.69 50.97 4.63
C ALA A 12 -16.16 49.64 5.23
N VAL A 13 -17.04 48.93 4.51
CA VAL A 13 -17.29 47.51 4.75
C VAL A 13 -16.13 46.75 4.12
N ALA A 14 -15.09 46.51 4.91
CA ALA A 14 -14.08 45.52 4.58
C ALA A 14 -14.71 44.13 4.77
N GLN A 15 -15.06 43.50 3.65
CA GLN A 15 -15.53 42.12 3.62
C GLN A 15 -14.32 41.20 3.83
N SER A 16 -14.10 40.79 5.07
CA SER A 16 -13.10 39.77 5.43
C SER A 16 -13.56 38.41 4.88
N ALA A 17 -13.15 38.08 3.67
CA ALA A 17 -13.17 36.71 3.17
C ALA A 17 -11.90 36.01 3.65
N GLU A 18 -11.88 35.55 4.90
CA GLU A 18 -10.94 34.52 5.32
C GLU A 18 -11.44 33.16 4.81
N ALA A 19 -10.91 32.74 3.67
CA ALA A 19 -10.97 31.36 3.21
C ALA A 19 -10.03 30.52 4.09
N GLY A 20 -10.49 30.20 5.30
CA GLY A 20 -9.90 29.20 6.17
C GLY A 20 -10.04 27.81 5.57
N GLY A 21 -8.92 27.11 5.44
CA GLY A 21 -8.78 25.83 4.78
C GLY A 21 -9.66 24.70 5.33
N ALA A 22 -9.86 23.72 4.45
CA ALA A 22 -10.54 22.46 4.70
C ALA A 22 -9.86 21.64 5.82
N ALA A 23 -10.18 21.95 7.07
CA ALA A 23 -10.17 20.95 8.13
C ALA A 23 -11.50 20.21 8.02
N GLU A 24 -11.50 19.03 7.41
CA GLU A 24 -12.65 18.12 7.47
C GLU A 24 -13.05 17.92 8.94
N VAL A 25 -14.23 18.42 9.29
CA VAL A 25 -14.75 18.43 10.65
C VAL A 25 -14.86 16.97 11.13
N PRO A 26 -14.25 16.59 12.26
CA PRO A 26 -14.33 15.23 12.80
C PRO A 26 -15.76 14.70 12.93
N GLU A 27 -16.71 15.59 13.22
CA GLU A 27 -18.15 15.32 13.27
C GLU A 27 -18.74 14.93 11.92
N LEU A 28 -18.32 15.59 10.83
CA LEU A 28 -18.72 15.22 9.47
C LEU A 28 -18.19 13.83 9.11
N ARG A 29 -16.94 13.53 9.44
CA ARG A 29 -16.36 12.18 9.24
C ARG A 29 -17.06 11.11 10.08
N ALA A 30 -17.50 11.44 11.29
CA ALA A 30 -18.26 10.53 12.14
C ALA A 30 -19.67 10.28 11.57
N ALA A 31 -20.35 11.34 11.13
CA ALA A 31 -21.66 11.25 10.49
C ALA A 31 -21.61 10.44 9.19
N VAL A 32 -20.62 10.70 8.32
CA VAL A 32 -20.41 9.91 7.09
C VAL A 32 -20.16 8.44 7.42
N ARG A 33 -19.28 8.12 8.37
CA ARG A 33 -19.04 6.72 8.79
C ARG A 33 -20.31 6.04 9.30
N HIS A 34 -21.11 6.74 10.09
CA HIS A 34 -22.36 6.20 10.63
C HIS A 34 -23.40 5.95 9.54
N VAL A 35 -23.54 6.87 8.58
CA VAL A 35 -24.44 6.71 7.43
C VAL A 35 -23.96 5.56 6.53
N THR A 36 -22.67 5.50 6.23
CA THR A 36 -22.08 4.41 5.43
C THR A 36 -22.26 3.05 6.11
N SER A 37 -22.06 2.94 7.43
CA SER A 37 -22.26 1.67 8.13
C SER A 37 -23.71 1.22 8.08
N ARG A 38 -24.67 2.15 8.30
CA ARG A 38 -26.11 1.86 8.25
C ARG A 38 -26.57 1.51 6.83
N TYR A 39 -25.99 2.15 5.81
CA TYR A 39 -26.24 1.84 4.40
C TYR A 39 -25.73 0.45 4.03
N LEU A 40 -24.49 0.11 4.44
CA LEU A 40 -23.95 -1.23 4.27
C LEU A 40 -24.80 -2.25 5.02
N GLU A 41 -25.19 -2.02 6.26
CA GLU A 41 -26.08 -2.94 7.00
C GLU A 41 -27.45 -3.14 6.29
N ALA A 42 -28.04 -2.06 5.74
CA ALA A 42 -29.35 -2.10 5.11
C ALA A 42 -29.37 -2.80 3.73
N LEU A 43 -28.27 -2.73 2.97
CA LEU A 43 -28.13 -3.41 1.67
C LEU A 43 -27.61 -4.85 1.79
N GLY A 44 -27.32 -5.32 3.02
CA GLY A 44 -26.59 -6.57 3.22
C GLY A 44 -25.16 -6.46 2.68
N GLY A 45 -24.44 -5.42 3.10
CA GLY A 45 -23.21 -4.84 2.52
C GLY A 45 -22.06 -5.80 2.27
N GLU A 46 -22.16 -7.03 2.78
CA GLU A 46 -21.39 -8.18 2.36
C GLU A 46 -21.57 -8.49 0.84
N ALA A 47 -22.74 -8.26 0.25
CA ALA A 47 -23.02 -8.51 -1.17
C ALA A 47 -22.14 -7.68 -2.13
N LEU A 48 -21.71 -6.49 -1.72
CA LEU A 48 -20.79 -5.66 -2.51
C LEU A 48 -19.38 -6.23 -2.55
N LEU A 49 -18.95 -6.88 -1.47
CA LEU A 49 -17.63 -7.50 -1.38
C LEU A 49 -17.61 -8.89 -2.08
N TYR A 50 -18.69 -9.65 -1.93
CA TYR A 50 -18.78 -11.04 -2.36
C TYR A 50 -19.40 -11.20 -3.75
N ASN A 51 -18.81 -10.56 -4.76
CA ASN A 51 -19.32 -10.54 -6.14
C ASN A 51 -18.36 -11.06 -7.21
N GLY A 52 -17.20 -11.56 -6.80
CA GLY A 52 -16.27 -12.24 -7.71
C GLY A 52 -16.52 -13.74 -7.82
N PRO A 53 -15.75 -14.45 -8.66
CA PRO A 53 -15.92 -15.88 -8.88
C PRO A 53 -15.51 -16.68 -7.64
N GLU A 54 -15.99 -17.92 -7.55
CA GLU A 54 -15.51 -18.87 -6.56
C GLU A 54 -14.01 -19.11 -6.73
N TYR A 55 -13.28 -19.04 -5.62
CA TYR A 55 -11.86 -19.34 -5.59
C TYR A 55 -11.66 -20.84 -5.41
N ILE A 56 -11.11 -21.48 -6.45
CA ILE A 56 -10.77 -22.89 -6.43
C ILE A 56 -9.29 -23.03 -6.13
N ASN A 57 -8.97 -23.60 -4.96
CA ASN A 57 -7.62 -23.94 -4.59
C ASN A 57 -7.08 -25.01 -5.56
N TYR A 58 -5.85 -24.82 -6.01
CA TYR A 58 -5.16 -25.61 -7.03
C TYR A 58 -3.87 -26.24 -6.50
N ASP A 59 -3.63 -26.12 -5.20
CA ASP A 59 -2.74 -27.07 -4.53
C ASP A 59 -3.31 -28.49 -4.69
N ASN A 60 -2.41 -29.46 -4.74
CA ASN A 60 -2.77 -30.85 -4.90
C ASN A 60 -1.74 -31.70 -4.17
N SER A 61 -1.95 -33.01 -4.13
CA SER A 61 -1.04 -33.97 -3.48
C SER A 61 0.40 -33.97 -4.04
N GLN A 62 0.65 -33.29 -5.16
CA GLN A 62 1.95 -33.16 -5.81
C GLN A 62 2.55 -31.76 -5.61
N THR A 63 1.99 -30.95 -4.71
CA THR A 63 2.47 -29.61 -4.40
C THR A 63 2.88 -29.52 -2.93
N GLU A 64 4.09 -29.06 -2.67
CA GLU A 64 4.62 -28.81 -1.33
C GLU A 64 4.47 -27.33 -0.95
N GLY A 65 3.93 -27.08 0.24
CA GLY A 65 3.61 -25.75 0.75
C GLY A 65 2.30 -25.19 0.18
N HIS A 66 2.14 -23.87 0.25
CA HIS A 66 0.94 -23.17 -0.20
C HIS A 66 1.30 -21.83 -0.87
N GLN A 67 0.40 -21.32 -1.69
CA GLN A 67 0.47 -20.07 -2.44
C GLN A 67 0.21 -18.81 -1.59
N PHE A 68 -0.36 -18.98 -0.40
CA PHE A 68 -0.84 -17.85 0.40
C PHE A 68 0.28 -17.07 1.11
N PHE A 69 0.08 -15.77 1.30
CA PHE A 69 0.96 -14.89 2.08
C PHE A 69 0.95 -15.28 3.56
N VAL A 70 2.13 -15.53 4.14
CA VAL A 70 2.39 -15.93 5.54
C VAL A 70 1.77 -17.27 5.96
N SER A 71 0.46 -17.47 5.81
CA SER A 71 -0.26 -18.67 6.27
C SER A 71 -1.31 -19.11 5.25
N ASP A 72 -1.65 -20.40 5.24
CA ASP A 72 -2.79 -20.98 4.51
C ASP A 72 -4.10 -20.92 5.29
N GLN A 73 -4.07 -20.40 6.52
CA GLN A 73 -5.24 -20.18 7.34
C GLN A 73 -5.77 -18.77 7.14
N GLU A 74 -7.09 -18.68 6.97
CA GLU A 74 -7.76 -17.40 6.87
C GLU A 74 -7.52 -16.56 8.11
N THR A 75 -7.20 -15.29 7.88
CA THR A 75 -6.96 -14.33 8.95
C THR A 75 -7.80 -13.10 8.73
N LEU A 76 -8.32 -12.52 9.82
CA LEU A 76 -9.09 -11.29 9.75
C LEU A 76 -8.20 -10.14 9.26
N GLY A 77 -8.68 -9.44 8.24
CA GLY A 77 -8.05 -8.25 7.70
C GLY A 77 -9.06 -7.19 7.32
N THR A 78 -8.56 -6.11 6.72
CA THR A 78 -9.37 -4.98 6.23
C THR A 78 -9.19 -4.87 4.72
N VAL A 79 -10.26 -4.63 3.98
CA VAL A 79 -10.19 -4.43 2.52
C VAL A 79 -10.81 -3.08 2.16
N ASP A 80 -10.07 -2.26 1.41
CA ASP A 80 -10.60 -1.08 0.74
C ASP A 80 -11.08 -1.53 -0.65
N TYR A 81 -12.39 -1.71 -0.80
CA TYR A 81 -13.03 -2.26 -2.00
C TYR A 81 -14.07 -1.30 -2.57
N ASP A 82 -13.89 -0.89 -3.82
CA ASP A 82 -14.77 0.05 -4.55
C ASP A 82 -15.10 1.33 -3.75
N GLY A 83 -14.10 1.87 -3.04
CA GLY A 83 -14.25 3.08 -2.22
C GLY A 83 -14.83 2.86 -0.81
N PHE A 84 -15.19 1.62 -0.45
CA PHE A 84 -15.68 1.26 0.89
C PHE A 84 -14.64 0.44 1.66
N ALA A 85 -14.51 0.72 2.95
CA ALA A 85 -13.65 -0.06 3.84
C ALA A 85 -14.46 -1.17 4.52
N PHE A 86 -14.00 -2.42 4.36
CA PHE A 86 -14.58 -3.62 4.94
C PHE A 86 -13.64 -4.18 6.01
N PRO A 87 -13.87 -3.92 7.31
CA PRO A 87 -13.05 -4.45 8.39
C PRO A 87 -13.47 -5.88 8.76
N ASN A 88 -12.55 -6.63 9.36
CA ASN A 88 -12.79 -7.98 9.91
C ASN A 88 -13.30 -8.98 8.88
N VAL A 89 -12.74 -8.93 7.67
CA VAL A 89 -13.01 -9.91 6.61
C VAL A 89 -12.03 -11.09 6.77
N PRO A 90 -12.49 -12.35 6.77
CA PRO A 90 -11.58 -13.50 6.70
C PRO A 90 -10.92 -13.56 5.32
N LEU A 91 -9.60 -13.35 5.27
CA LEU A 91 -8.84 -13.19 4.04
C LEU A 91 -7.72 -14.22 3.90
N LEU A 92 -7.44 -14.55 2.64
CA LEU A 92 -6.22 -15.18 2.16
C LEU A 92 -5.70 -14.37 0.97
N TYR A 93 -4.38 -14.25 0.83
CA TYR A 93 -3.78 -13.58 -0.32
C TYR A 93 -2.91 -14.57 -1.11
N ASP A 94 -3.38 -14.99 -2.28
CA ASP A 94 -2.64 -15.88 -3.18
C ASP A 94 -1.52 -15.09 -3.89
N LEU A 95 -0.27 -15.34 -3.49
CA LEU A 95 0.92 -14.70 -4.05
C LEU A 95 1.34 -15.24 -5.41
N ASN A 96 0.80 -16.38 -5.84
CA ASN A 96 1.11 -16.94 -7.15
C ASN A 96 0.19 -16.36 -8.23
N ARG A 97 -1.10 -16.18 -7.93
CA ARG A 97 -2.08 -15.56 -8.84
C ARG A 97 -2.25 -14.06 -8.64
N ASP A 98 -1.71 -13.50 -7.56
CA ASP A 98 -1.87 -12.10 -7.17
C ASP A 98 -3.34 -11.70 -6.96
N VAL A 99 -4.08 -12.53 -6.22
CA VAL A 99 -5.52 -12.34 -5.96
C VAL A 99 -5.84 -12.40 -4.48
N LEU A 100 -6.72 -11.51 -4.03
CA LEU A 100 -7.25 -11.50 -2.68
C LEU A 100 -8.50 -12.38 -2.62
N VAL A 101 -8.51 -13.32 -1.68
CA VAL A 101 -9.58 -14.28 -1.47
C VAL A 101 -10.27 -13.94 -0.15
N ALA A 102 -11.59 -13.88 -0.16
CA ALA A 102 -12.40 -13.62 1.02
C ALA A 102 -13.41 -14.75 1.20
N ARG A 103 -13.60 -15.20 2.45
CA ARG A 103 -14.69 -16.09 2.80
C ARG A 103 -15.88 -15.28 3.31
N ASN A 104 -17.07 -15.63 2.86
CA ASN A 104 -18.32 -15.09 3.38
C ASN A 104 -18.63 -15.73 4.74
N LYS A 105 -19.16 -14.97 5.71
CA LYS A 105 -19.56 -15.54 7.01
C LYS A 105 -20.74 -16.52 6.92
N THR A 106 -21.57 -16.36 5.90
CA THR A 106 -22.79 -17.14 5.70
C THR A 106 -22.60 -18.38 4.82
N SER A 107 -21.44 -18.50 4.16
CA SER A 107 -21.15 -19.61 3.24
C SER A 107 -19.71 -20.11 3.41
N PRO A 108 -19.45 -21.43 3.37
CA PRO A 108 -18.08 -21.95 3.39
C PRO A 108 -17.30 -21.61 2.11
N ALA A 109 -17.97 -21.12 1.05
CA ALA A 109 -17.33 -20.79 -0.21
C ALA A 109 -16.34 -19.62 -0.05
N GLN A 110 -15.16 -19.80 -0.65
CA GLN A 110 -14.17 -18.75 -0.80
C GLN A 110 -14.39 -18.06 -2.14
N LEU A 111 -14.37 -16.73 -2.13
CA LEU A 111 -14.57 -15.92 -3.32
C LEU A 111 -13.30 -15.13 -3.62
N GLN A 112 -12.91 -15.10 -4.88
CA GLN A 112 -11.87 -14.23 -5.36
C GLN A 112 -12.45 -12.82 -5.51
N LEU A 113 -11.89 -11.83 -4.81
CA LEU A 113 -12.30 -10.44 -4.99
C LEU A 113 -11.88 -9.94 -6.37
N VAL A 114 -12.69 -9.06 -6.97
CA VAL A 114 -12.36 -8.44 -8.26
C VAL A 114 -11.19 -7.50 -8.03
N SER A 115 -10.00 -7.86 -8.51
CA SER A 115 -8.76 -7.15 -8.21
C SER A 115 -8.82 -5.67 -8.56
N GLU A 116 -9.52 -5.29 -9.64
CA GLU A 116 -9.74 -3.91 -10.07
C GLU A 116 -10.43 -3.04 -9.02
N TRP A 117 -11.25 -3.64 -8.17
CA TRP A 117 -12.01 -2.95 -7.12
C TRP A 117 -11.28 -2.96 -5.78
N VAL A 118 -10.30 -3.86 -5.59
CA VAL A 118 -9.42 -3.85 -4.42
C VAL A 118 -8.37 -2.75 -4.57
N HIS A 119 -8.55 -1.65 -3.85
CA HIS A 119 -7.59 -0.53 -3.84
C HIS A 119 -6.44 -0.80 -2.87
N ALA A 120 -6.75 -1.32 -1.69
CA ALA A 120 -5.78 -1.70 -0.67
C ALA A 120 -6.36 -2.76 0.25
N PHE A 121 -5.50 -3.46 0.98
CA PHE A 121 -5.92 -4.34 2.06
C PHE A 121 -4.85 -4.47 3.14
N GLU A 122 -5.26 -4.82 4.34
CA GLU A 122 -4.40 -5.11 5.48
C GLU A 122 -4.54 -6.58 5.88
N LEU A 123 -3.41 -7.29 5.91
CA LEU A 123 -3.36 -8.71 6.22
C LEU A 123 -2.03 -9.05 6.91
N HIS A 124 -2.09 -9.80 8.02
CA HIS A 124 -0.91 -10.15 8.84
C HIS A 124 -0.05 -8.95 9.29
N GLY A 125 -0.65 -7.77 9.49
CA GLY A 125 0.07 -6.55 9.85
C GLY A 125 0.78 -5.85 8.70
N HIS A 126 0.59 -6.33 7.47
CA HIS A 126 1.09 -5.71 6.24
C HIS A 126 -0.04 -4.96 5.53
N ARG A 127 0.30 -3.85 4.89
CA ARG A 127 -0.63 -3.09 4.05
C ARG A 127 -0.23 -3.24 2.59
N PHE A 128 -1.11 -3.85 1.81
CA PHE A 128 -0.95 -3.97 0.38
C PHE A 128 -1.76 -2.90 -0.34
N VAL A 129 -1.19 -2.33 -1.40
CA VAL A 129 -1.86 -1.37 -2.28
C VAL A 129 -1.82 -1.88 -3.71
N ARG A 130 -2.92 -1.72 -4.45
CA ARG A 130 -2.95 -2.03 -5.88
C ARG A 130 -2.36 -0.88 -6.67
N LEU A 131 -1.35 -1.18 -7.47
CA LEU A 131 -0.76 -0.22 -8.40
C LEU A 131 -0.95 -0.71 -9.82
N VAL A 132 -1.17 0.23 -10.75
CA VAL A 132 -1.42 -0.05 -12.17
C VAL A 132 -0.21 0.37 -12.98
N ALA A 133 0.37 -0.55 -13.73
CA ALA A 133 1.44 -0.23 -14.66
C ALA A 133 0.88 0.53 -15.86
N THR A 134 1.50 1.67 -16.16
CA THR A 134 1.16 2.51 -17.33
C THR A 134 2.32 2.62 -18.32
N GLY A 135 3.43 1.92 -18.06
CA GLY A 135 4.69 2.02 -18.82
C GLY A 135 5.49 3.30 -18.53
N GLN A 136 4.99 4.19 -17.67
CA GLN A 136 5.70 5.39 -17.25
C GLN A 136 6.60 5.11 -16.04
N ALA A 137 7.68 5.87 -15.88
CA ALA A 137 8.59 5.74 -14.74
C ALA A 137 7.90 6.11 -13.40
N THR A 138 6.84 6.91 -13.43
CA THR A 138 5.97 7.27 -12.30
C THR A 138 5.07 6.12 -11.85
N ALA A 139 4.94 5.06 -12.65
CA ALA A 139 4.09 3.90 -12.40
C ALA A 139 4.92 2.67 -12.02
N PRO A 140 4.34 1.67 -11.34
CA PRO A 140 5.01 0.40 -11.10
C PRO A 140 5.36 -0.28 -12.43
N PRO A 141 6.37 -1.18 -12.44
CA PRO A 141 6.72 -1.93 -13.64
C PRO A 141 5.67 -2.96 -14.05
N VAL A 142 4.89 -3.48 -13.10
CA VAL A 142 3.81 -4.44 -13.34
C VAL A 142 2.58 -4.07 -12.53
N THR A 143 1.40 -4.31 -13.08
CA THR A 143 0.15 -4.14 -12.32
C THR A 143 0.05 -5.22 -11.25
N GLY A 144 -0.47 -4.85 -10.08
CA GLY A 144 -0.77 -5.82 -9.02
C GLY A 144 -0.72 -5.21 -7.63
N PHE A 145 -0.74 -6.07 -6.62
CA PHE A 145 -0.63 -5.64 -5.22
C PHE A 145 0.83 -5.53 -4.75
N TYR A 146 1.12 -4.50 -3.98
CA TYR A 146 2.45 -4.18 -3.45
C TYR A 146 2.37 -3.94 -1.95
N ASP A 147 3.23 -4.61 -1.19
CA ASP A 147 3.37 -4.41 0.26
C ASP A 147 4.11 -3.11 0.55
N VAL A 148 3.53 -2.25 1.38
CA VAL A 148 4.12 -0.98 1.80
C VAL A 148 4.95 -1.19 3.06
N VAL A 149 6.27 -1.26 2.90
CA VAL A 149 7.19 -1.60 4.01
C VAL A 149 7.90 -0.39 4.63
N ALA A 150 7.85 0.78 3.99
CA ALA A 150 8.32 2.04 4.58
C ALA A 150 7.71 3.26 3.88
N GLY A 151 7.40 4.30 4.67
CA GLY A 151 6.74 5.51 4.18
C GLY A 151 5.26 5.28 3.87
N GLN A 152 4.54 6.37 3.60
CA GLN A 152 3.17 6.30 3.09
C GLN A 152 3.21 6.26 1.56
N PRO A 153 2.25 5.62 0.86
CA PRO A 153 2.21 5.59 -0.61
C PRO A 153 2.20 7.00 -1.25
N THR A 154 1.70 8.01 -0.54
CA THR A 154 1.67 9.41 -0.99
C THR A 154 2.94 10.19 -0.65
N ALA A 155 3.88 9.61 0.10
CA ALA A 155 5.13 10.26 0.46
C ALA A 155 6.08 10.34 -0.74
N ALA A 156 6.87 11.41 -0.80
CA ALA A 156 7.90 11.61 -1.83
C ALA A 156 8.95 10.49 -1.85
N VAL A 157 9.11 9.78 -0.74
CA VAL A 157 9.94 8.58 -0.61
C VAL A 157 9.15 7.50 0.11
N HIS A 158 9.04 6.34 -0.52
CA HIS A 158 8.44 5.15 0.09
C HIS A 158 9.05 3.88 -0.53
N VAL A 159 8.91 2.76 0.18
CA VAL A 159 9.44 1.46 -0.22
C VAL A 159 8.30 0.47 -0.35
N LEU A 160 8.28 -0.21 -1.48
CA LEU A 160 7.31 -1.23 -1.82
C LEU A 160 7.99 -2.58 -2.05
N VAL A 161 7.28 -3.66 -1.75
CA VAL A 161 7.69 -5.03 -2.09
C VAL A 161 6.61 -5.69 -2.92
N LYS A 162 6.95 -6.12 -4.13
CA LYS A 162 6.14 -7.07 -4.88
C LYS A 162 6.48 -8.46 -4.40
N ARG A 163 5.63 -9.01 -3.53
CA ARG A 163 5.74 -10.38 -3.01
C ARG A 163 5.06 -11.32 -3.98
N THR A 164 5.72 -12.40 -4.37
CA THR A 164 5.17 -13.43 -5.26
C THR A 164 5.61 -14.81 -4.80
N LYS A 165 4.84 -15.84 -5.16
CA LYS A 165 5.27 -17.24 -5.04
C LYS A 165 5.23 -17.88 -6.42
N GLU A 166 6.33 -18.49 -6.83
CA GLU A 166 6.40 -19.21 -8.10
C GLU A 166 6.31 -20.71 -7.84
N LEU A 167 5.48 -21.41 -8.60
CA LEU A 167 5.39 -22.86 -8.53
C LEU A 167 6.51 -23.47 -9.39
N GLN A 168 7.48 -24.12 -8.75
CA GLN A 168 8.66 -24.69 -9.41
C GLN A 168 8.70 -26.21 -9.27
N ASN A 169 9.19 -26.92 -10.29
CA ASN A 169 9.39 -28.37 -10.21
C ASN A 169 10.60 -28.70 -9.33
N VAL A 170 10.49 -29.74 -8.51
CA VAL A 170 11.61 -30.24 -7.70
C VAL A 170 12.47 -31.17 -8.57
N ALA A 171 13.70 -30.75 -8.84
CA ALA A 171 14.64 -31.53 -9.65
C ALA A 171 14.83 -32.94 -9.08
N GLY A 172 14.69 -33.96 -9.95
CA GLY A 172 14.88 -35.37 -9.58
C GLY A 172 13.71 -36.04 -8.84
N LYS A 173 12.60 -35.32 -8.56
CA LYS A 173 11.42 -35.87 -7.86
C LYS A 173 10.15 -35.91 -8.73
N GLY A 174 10.29 -36.14 -10.04
CA GLY A 174 9.16 -36.31 -10.95
C GLY A 174 8.27 -35.06 -11.04
N VAL A 175 6.96 -35.22 -10.78
CA VAL A 175 5.92 -34.18 -10.92
C VAL A 175 5.77 -33.32 -9.67
N LEU A 176 6.58 -33.52 -8.62
CA LEU A 176 6.52 -32.74 -7.40
C LEU A 176 6.84 -31.27 -7.68
N LYS A 177 5.98 -30.37 -7.20
CA LYS A 177 6.13 -28.91 -7.30
C LYS A 177 6.22 -28.28 -5.92
N VAL A 178 6.88 -27.14 -5.82
CA VAL A 178 7.00 -26.36 -4.58
C VAL A 178 6.76 -24.88 -4.86
N PHE A 179 6.08 -24.20 -3.94
CA PHE A 179 5.95 -22.75 -3.98
C PHE A 179 7.19 -22.05 -3.44
N VAL A 180 7.93 -21.37 -4.32
CA VAL A 180 9.16 -20.65 -3.97
C VAL A 180 8.86 -19.14 -3.88
N PRO A 181 9.08 -18.49 -2.71
CA PRO A 181 8.85 -17.06 -2.58
C PRO A 181 9.89 -16.25 -3.35
N GLN A 182 9.41 -15.22 -4.06
CA GLN A 182 10.19 -14.28 -4.86
C GLN A 182 9.76 -12.86 -4.51
N ASP A 183 10.64 -12.10 -3.86
CA ASP A 183 10.40 -10.72 -3.46
C ASP A 183 11.19 -9.76 -4.36
N ARG A 184 10.49 -8.79 -4.94
CA ARG A 184 11.08 -7.69 -5.71
C ARG A 184 10.84 -6.37 -4.99
N TYR A 185 11.91 -5.62 -4.73
CA TYR A 185 11.85 -4.39 -3.97
C TYR A 185 11.88 -3.18 -4.90
N TYR A 186 11.09 -2.17 -4.53
CA TYR A 186 11.00 -0.91 -5.26
C TYR A 186 11.11 0.27 -4.29
N VAL A 187 11.83 1.30 -4.71
CA VAL A 187 11.89 2.59 -4.02
C VAL A 187 11.26 3.62 -4.92
N PHE A 188 10.28 4.35 -4.42
CA PHE A 188 9.81 5.57 -5.07
C PHE A 188 10.65 6.73 -4.57
N SER A 189 11.23 7.49 -5.48
CA SER A 189 11.98 8.71 -5.16
C SER A 189 12.06 9.59 -6.41
N GLN A 190 12.15 10.91 -6.22
CA GLN A 190 12.28 11.86 -7.34
C GLN A 190 11.21 11.68 -8.43
N GLY A 191 9.99 11.31 -8.02
CA GLY A 191 8.84 11.13 -8.92
C GLY A 191 8.86 9.84 -9.76
N ARG A 192 9.70 8.84 -9.44
CA ARG A 192 9.74 7.58 -10.18
C ARG A 192 10.03 6.36 -9.31
N TYR A 193 9.62 5.19 -9.81
CA TYR A 193 9.96 3.90 -9.20
C TYR A 193 11.32 3.38 -9.66
N HIS A 194 12.11 2.93 -8.70
CA HIS A 194 13.41 2.31 -8.87
C HIS A 194 13.36 0.85 -8.40
N ALA A 195 13.62 -0.11 -9.28
CA ALA A 195 13.84 -1.49 -8.87
C ALA A 195 15.17 -1.59 -8.10
N VAL A 196 15.14 -2.16 -6.90
CA VAL A 196 16.33 -2.30 -6.05
C VAL A 196 16.54 -3.74 -5.61
N ALA A 197 17.75 -4.26 -5.80
CA ALA A 197 18.11 -5.63 -5.43
C ALA A 197 19.28 -5.67 -4.43
N GLY A 198 20.03 -4.58 -4.30
CA GLY A 198 21.17 -4.49 -3.40
C GLY A 198 21.63 -3.06 -3.15
N LYS A 199 22.73 -2.92 -2.41
CA LYS A 199 23.26 -1.63 -1.96
C LYS A 199 23.43 -0.63 -3.11
N SER A 200 24.04 -1.05 -4.22
CA SER A 200 24.30 -0.16 -5.38
C SER A 200 23.02 0.39 -5.97
N SER A 201 22.01 -0.45 -6.21
CA SER A 201 20.72 -0.02 -6.76
C SER A 201 19.95 0.91 -5.80
N VAL A 202 20.03 0.69 -4.48
CA VAL A 202 19.40 1.60 -3.51
C VAL A 202 20.07 2.96 -3.53
N LEU A 203 21.41 3.01 -3.57
CA LEU A 203 22.14 4.27 -3.68
C LEU A 203 21.86 5.00 -5.00
N ALA A 204 21.65 4.26 -6.10
CA ALA A 204 21.29 4.85 -7.39
C ALA A 204 19.91 5.50 -7.38
N ALA A 205 18.99 5.07 -6.51
CA ALA A 205 17.69 5.71 -6.31
C ALA A 205 17.78 7.06 -5.58
N PHE A 206 18.93 7.38 -4.97
CA PHE A 206 19.17 8.61 -4.20
C PHE A 206 20.50 9.27 -4.60
N PRO A 207 20.62 9.79 -5.84
CA PRO A 207 21.88 10.26 -6.40
C PRO A 207 22.51 11.44 -5.65
N ASP A 208 21.68 12.28 -5.04
CA ASP A 208 22.03 13.49 -4.29
C ASP A 208 22.70 13.20 -2.93
N ARG A 209 22.40 12.07 -2.28
CA ARG A 209 22.92 11.73 -0.94
C ARG A 209 23.72 10.43 -0.88
N GLN A 210 24.27 9.96 -2.01
CA GLN A 210 24.96 8.66 -2.06
C GLN A 210 26.12 8.53 -1.06
N LYS A 211 26.92 9.59 -0.85
CA LYS A 211 28.07 9.56 0.07
C LYS A 211 27.61 9.30 1.51
N ASP A 212 26.58 10.00 1.95
CA ASP A 212 26.03 9.87 3.31
C ASP A 212 25.38 8.50 3.51
N LEU A 213 24.60 8.03 2.53
CA LEU A 213 23.98 6.71 2.58
C LEU A 213 25.02 5.58 2.60
N ARG A 214 26.13 5.72 1.88
CA ARG A 214 27.25 4.76 1.94
C ARG A 214 27.88 4.71 3.33
N LYS A 215 28.08 5.87 3.96
CA LYS A 215 28.61 5.99 5.33
C LYS A 215 27.65 5.34 6.32
N TYR A 216 26.37 5.70 6.28
CA TYR A 216 25.33 5.13 7.14
C TYR A 216 25.25 3.59 6.98
N ALA A 217 25.21 3.09 5.75
CA ALA A 217 25.18 1.64 5.49
C ALA A 217 26.39 0.90 6.10
N LYS A 218 27.57 1.55 6.11
CA LYS A 218 28.78 0.99 6.71
C LYS A 218 28.69 1.00 8.23
N THR A 219 28.28 2.12 8.83
CA THR A 219 28.12 2.27 10.28
C THR A 219 27.08 1.32 10.86
N GLN A 220 25.97 1.10 10.14
CA GLN A 220 24.90 0.19 10.56
C GLN A 220 25.14 -1.27 10.14
N HIS A 221 26.29 -1.59 9.53
CA HIS A 221 26.64 -2.93 9.06
C HIS A 221 25.54 -3.59 8.20
N LEU A 222 24.90 -2.81 7.33
CA LEU A 222 23.76 -3.28 6.54
C LEU A 222 24.16 -4.40 5.57
N LYS A 223 23.34 -5.46 5.52
CA LYS A 223 23.55 -6.62 4.65
C LYS A 223 22.41 -6.77 3.66
N PHE A 224 22.75 -7.00 2.39
CA PHE A 224 21.79 -7.14 1.29
C PHE A 224 21.58 -8.61 0.85
N GLY A 225 21.96 -9.56 1.71
CA GLY A 225 21.62 -10.97 1.57
C GLY A 225 20.13 -11.21 1.80
N ARG A 226 19.62 -12.37 1.36
CA ARG A 226 18.18 -12.72 1.32
C ARG A 226 17.41 -12.31 2.59
N GLU A 227 17.95 -12.65 3.76
CA GLU A 227 17.27 -12.44 5.06
C GLU A 227 17.24 -10.97 5.53
N GLN A 228 18.25 -10.17 5.18
CA GLN A 228 18.43 -8.81 5.72
C GLN A 228 18.20 -7.71 4.69
N ARG A 229 17.90 -8.11 3.44
CA ARG A 229 17.74 -7.20 2.30
C ARG A 229 16.63 -6.20 2.54
N GLU A 230 15.43 -6.66 2.88
CA GLU A 230 14.27 -5.80 3.15
C GLU A 230 14.60 -4.76 4.23
N LYS A 231 15.07 -5.22 5.40
CA LYS A 231 15.47 -4.37 6.51
C LYS A 231 16.51 -3.32 6.09
N SER A 232 17.52 -3.71 5.31
CA SER A 232 18.57 -2.80 4.86
C SER A 232 18.07 -1.74 3.87
N ILE A 233 17.15 -2.12 2.98
CA ILE A 233 16.51 -1.18 2.04
C ILE A 233 15.65 -0.17 2.81
N VAL A 234 14.81 -0.67 3.73
CA VAL A 234 13.96 0.17 4.59
C VAL A 234 14.79 1.15 5.39
N LEU A 235 15.87 0.70 6.05
CA LEU A 235 16.74 1.58 6.84
C LEU A 235 17.38 2.69 6.00
N LEU A 236 17.82 2.38 4.77
CA LEU A 236 18.39 3.39 3.88
C LEU A 236 17.36 4.41 3.39
N ALA A 237 16.19 3.95 2.96
CA ALA A 237 15.13 4.83 2.48
C ALA A 237 14.60 5.72 3.61
N SER A 238 14.37 5.15 4.80
CA SER A 238 13.95 5.92 5.98
C SER A 238 15.01 6.92 6.43
N TYR A 239 16.30 6.56 6.40
CA TYR A 239 17.38 7.51 6.72
C TYR A 239 17.50 8.64 5.68
N TYR A 240 17.22 8.36 4.41
CA TYR A 240 17.13 9.39 3.37
C TYR A 240 15.91 10.30 3.58
N ALA A 241 14.75 9.74 3.92
CA ALA A 241 13.52 10.50 4.14
C ALA A 241 13.56 11.37 5.41
N SER A 242 14.33 10.96 6.43
CA SER A 242 14.57 11.78 7.60
C SER A 242 15.38 13.04 7.26
N PRO A 243 15.03 14.20 7.86
CA PRO A 243 15.83 15.41 7.71
C PRO A 243 17.26 15.10 8.16
N ALA A 244 18.24 15.52 7.36
CA ALA A 244 19.65 15.33 7.70
C ALA A 244 19.89 15.94 9.10
N PRO A 245 20.62 15.26 10.01
CA PRO A 245 21.03 15.90 11.25
C PRO A 245 21.77 17.17 10.86
N ALA A 246 21.33 18.32 11.41
CA ALA A 246 22.04 19.58 11.27
C ALA A 246 23.52 19.30 11.54
N ALA A 247 24.38 19.63 10.58
CA ALA A 247 25.81 19.48 10.76
C ALA A 247 26.16 20.21 12.07
N ALA A 248 26.57 19.44 13.07
CA ALA A 248 27.17 20.00 14.27
C ALA A 248 28.48 20.66 13.80
N ASN A 249 28.43 21.97 13.59
CA ASN A 249 29.60 22.83 13.50
C ASN A 249 30.20 23.00 14.89
#